data_AF-U5S0Y9-F1
#
_entry.id   AF-U5S0Y9-F1
#
_cell.length_a   1.000
_cell.length_b   1.000
_cell.length_c   1.000
_cell.angle_alpha   90.00
_cell.angle_beta   90.00
_cell.angle_gamma   90.00
#
_symmetry.space_group_name_H-M   'P 1'
#
loop_
_entity.id
_entity.type
_entity.pdbx_description
1 polymer ?
#
loop_
_entity_poly.entity_id
_entity_poly.type
_entity_poly.pdbx_seq_one_letter_code
_entity_poly.pdbx_strand_id
1 'polypeptide(L)'
;HDMDEMSSSSSVAEKRPWWIKERDYLDMTTEVDWNMKKRFNNWSYSNFMAHLTEEHAIQRLKASDDLARENVLNKKPGYDLRDFMASSSGWSVVHALGNITFSADALAAADMPPGQVPPIVRYLLLATNKTMDVPRWEGTPEENASMIRSIVRMAGGSTVGFGKLDEQTKKLVWEAEFNPPGLPEKRIFFEDVDKPYETDSKKVIPNKCTNVITTVIREESGLQRYAPNGMNAFYVHKAYSQTAITSVRINTFLRGLGYTSCASGPAYNIPNVAWGVATGLGELNRMKSMTTPEVGPMIRNTLVFFTDLPLPTTNPIDAGMNRFCYDCKKCATACPSGALRMQREPTWDIVSADDNAGNPDHLRPELFNSPGHKSWFCNHFACSDFWVQSSLETCGT
;
A
#
# COMPACT_ATOMS: atom_id res chain seq x y z
N HIS A 1 -13.58 25.25 -16.56
CA HIS A 1 -13.10 24.23 -15.61
C HIS A 1 -11.75 23.72 -16.06
N ASP A 2 -10.70 24.43 -15.66
CA ASP A 2 -9.29 24.05 -15.81
C ASP A 2 -8.72 23.53 -14.47
N MET A 3 -7.42 23.27 -14.43
CA MET A 3 -6.75 22.77 -13.21
C MET A 3 -6.78 23.76 -12.05
N ASP A 4 -6.81 25.07 -12.33
CA ASP A 4 -6.85 26.12 -11.32
C ASP A 4 -8.25 26.27 -10.73
N GLU A 5 -9.29 26.14 -11.55
CA GLU A 5 -10.67 26.06 -11.09
C GLU A 5 -10.93 24.78 -10.27
N MET A 6 -10.31 23.65 -10.66
CA MET A 6 -10.41 22.40 -9.88
C MET A 6 -9.65 22.51 -8.56
N SER A 7 -8.43 23.05 -8.56
CA SER A 7 -7.59 23.20 -7.36
C SER A 7 -8.15 24.25 -6.40
N SER A 8 -8.75 25.34 -6.89
CA SER A 8 -9.42 26.33 -6.03
C SER A 8 -10.66 25.77 -5.31
N SER A 9 -11.28 24.70 -5.85
CA SER A 9 -12.40 24.00 -5.20
C SER A 9 -11.97 23.08 -4.05
N SER A 10 -10.71 22.62 -4.04
CA SER A 10 -10.09 21.89 -2.93
C SER A 10 -9.41 22.87 -1.99
N SER A 11 -9.88 22.98 -0.74
CA SER A 11 -9.24 23.82 0.26
C SER A 11 -7.77 23.41 0.50
N VAL A 12 -6.88 24.40 0.70
CA VAL A 12 -5.43 24.23 0.93
C VAL A 12 -5.13 23.23 2.06
N ALA A 13 -6.00 23.13 3.05
CA ALA A 13 -6.12 21.99 3.97
C ALA A 13 -7.45 21.29 3.71
N GLU A 14 -7.49 19.95 3.59
CA GLU A 14 -8.79 19.25 3.59
C GLU A 14 -9.50 19.60 4.90
N LYS A 15 -10.66 20.27 4.83
CA LYS A 15 -11.42 20.66 6.02
C LYS A 15 -11.86 19.40 6.75
N ARG A 16 -11.16 19.08 7.84
CA ARG A 16 -11.52 17.96 8.71
C ARG A 16 -12.67 18.35 9.63
N PRO A 17 -13.55 17.41 9.99
CA PRO A 17 -14.53 17.61 11.06
C PRO A 17 -13.88 18.05 12.37
N TRP A 18 -14.59 18.85 13.16
CA TRP A 18 -14.10 19.45 14.42
C TRP A 18 -13.58 18.45 15.47
N TRP A 19 -14.02 17.19 15.40
CA TRP A 19 -13.64 16.12 16.32
C TRP A 19 -12.33 15.43 15.94
N ILE A 20 -11.77 15.73 14.75
CA ILE A 20 -10.45 15.25 14.34
C ILE A 20 -9.42 16.28 14.76
N LYS A 21 -8.52 15.87 15.65
CA LYS A 21 -7.43 16.72 16.11
C LYS A 21 -6.17 16.40 15.33
N GLU A 22 -5.42 17.44 14.98
CA GLU A 22 -4.06 17.29 14.47
C GLU A 22 -3.10 17.09 15.65
N ARG A 23 -2.07 16.26 15.44
CA ARG A 23 -0.98 16.01 16.40
C ARG A 23 0.32 16.62 15.87
N ASP A 24 1.38 16.56 16.65
CA ASP A 24 2.70 17.01 16.21
C ASP A 24 3.31 16.05 15.18
N TYR A 25 4.28 16.54 14.42
CA TYR A 25 4.99 15.76 13.40
C TYR A 25 5.57 14.47 14.00
N LEU A 26 5.21 13.33 13.40
CA LEU A 26 5.59 11.96 13.82
C LEU A 26 5.16 11.58 15.26
N ASP A 27 4.29 12.36 15.89
CA ASP A 27 3.57 11.99 17.12
C ASP A 27 2.23 11.34 16.76
N MET A 28 2.28 10.08 16.33
CA MET A 28 1.07 9.30 16.04
C MET A 28 0.36 8.84 17.33
N THR A 29 -0.93 8.51 17.26
CA THR A 29 -1.67 7.90 18.40
C THR A 29 -1.09 6.55 18.84
N THR A 30 -0.33 5.91 17.96
CA THR A 30 0.56 4.79 18.28
C THR A 30 1.96 5.31 18.58
N GLU A 31 2.46 5.03 19.78
CA GLU A 31 3.84 5.33 20.17
C GLU A 31 4.85 4.58 19.28
N VAL A 32 5.88 5.29 18.83
CA VAL A 32 6.99 4.76 18.03
C VAL A 32 8.31 5.13 18.70
N ASP A 33 9.17 4.13 18.88
CA ASP A 33 10.55 4.34 19.27
C ASP A 33 11.41 4.43 18.00
N TRP A 34 11.71 5.65 17.61
CA TRP A 34 12.52 5.93 16.42
C TRP A 34 13.98 5.46 16.54
N ASN A 35 14.51 5.21 17.74
CA ASN A 35 15.85 4.65 17.93
C ASN A 35 15.86 3.14 17.70
N MET A 36 14.78 2.45 18.10
CA MET A 36 14.60 1.03 17.82
C MET A 36 14.14 0.75 16.38
N LYS A 37 13.40 1.68 15.77
CA LYS A 37 12.83 1.48 14.45
C LYS A 37 13.93 1.34 13.39
N LYS A 38 13.84 0.27 12.61
CA LYS A 38 14.73 -0.02 11.47
C LYS A 38 13.91 -0.29 10.22
N ARG A 39 14.54 -0.11 9.06
CA ARG A 39 14.01 -0.57 7.78
C ARG A 39 13.80 -2.08 7.85
N PHE A 40 12.63 -2.53 7.42
CA PHE A 40 12.28 -3.96 7.44
C PHE A 40 12.72 -4.62 6.13
N ASN A 41 13.40 -5.76 6.21
CA ASN A 41 13.75 -6.53 5.02
C ASN A 41 12.53 -7.33 4.55
N ASN A 42 11.84 -6.80 3.53
CA ASN A 42 10.62 -7.40 3.04
C ASN A 42 10.87 -8.55 2.03
N TRP A 43 12.10 -8.76 1.58
CA TRP A 43 12.47 -9.95 0.81
C TRP A 43 12.42 -11.21 1.67
N SER A 44 12.83 -11.09 2.94
CA SER A 44 12.70 -12.17 3.94
C SER A 44 11.31 -12.27 4.55
N TYR A 45 10.35 -11.42 4.16
CA TYR A 45 9.00 -11.49 4.67
C TYR A 45 8.40 -12.85 4.37
N SER A 46 7.93 -13.53 5.40
CA SER A 46 7.19 -14.77 5.25
C SER A 46 6.14 -14.84 6.33
N ASN A 47 4.93 -15.19 5.92
CA ASN A 47 3.80 -15.46 6.78
C ASN A 47 3.29 -16.89 6.60
N PHE A 48 4.04 -17.77 5.91
CA PHE A 48 3.60 -19.16 5.72
C PHE A 48 4.80 -20.13 5.70
N MET A 49 5.47 -20.25 4.56
CA MET A 49 6.49 -21.27 4.31
C MET A 49 7.60 -21.30 5.37
N ALA A 50 8.05 -20.14 5.84
CA ALA A 50 9.14 -20.06 6.80
C ALA A 50 8.78 -20.61 8.19
N HIS A 51 7.52 -20.89 8.48
CA HIS A 51 7.10 -21.37 9.80
C HIS A 51 6.88 -22.88 9.86
N LEU A 52 7.14 -23.55 8.74
CA LEU A 52 6.92 -24.97 8.54
C LEU A 52 8.20 -25.63 8.02
N THR A 53 8.30 -26.93 8.25
CA THR A 53 9.17 -27.80 7.47
C THR A 53 8.68 -27.82 6.02
N GLU A 54 9.60 -28.09 5.09
CA GLU A 54 9.27 -28.18 3.66
C GLU A 54 8.17 -29.23 3.40
N GLU A 55 8.24 -30.38 4.07
CA GLU A 55 7.25 -31.44 4.00
C GLU A 55 5.85 -30.97 4.43
N HIS A 56 5.72 -30.37 5.62
CA HIS A 56 4.43 -29.88 6.10
C HIS A 56 3.89 -28.74 5.24
N ALA A 57 4.75 -27.86 4.73
CA ALA A 57 4.35 -26.79 3.84
C ALA A 57 3.78 -27.33 2.52
N ILE A 58 4.49 -28.27 1.87
CA ILE A 58 4.03 -28.93 0.65
C ILE A 58 2.72 -29.68 0.89
N GLN A 59 2.60 -30.38 2.03
CA GLN A 59 1.37 -31.10 2.38
C GLN A 59 0.17 -30.15 2.49
N ARG A 60 0.32 -29.02 3.19
CA ARG A 60 -0.77 -28.04 3.35
C ARG A 60 -1.15 -27.36 2.04
N LEU A 61 -0.16 -26.98 1.22
CA LEU A 61 -0.41 -26.40 -0.11
C LEU A 61 -1.13 -27.38 -1.02
N LYS A 62 -0.70 -28.65 -1.04
CA LYS A 62 -1.38 -29.69 -1.80
C LYS A 62 -2.83 -29.88 -1.34
N ALA A 63 -3.08 -29.90 -0.03
CA ALA A 63 -4.43 -29.98 0.51
C ALA A 63 -5.30 -28.78 0.09
N SER A 64 -4.73 -27.57 0.05
CA SER A 64 -5.40 -26.37 -0.45
C SER A 64 -5.77 -26.48 -1.93
N ASP A 65 -4.85 -26.98 -2.77
CA ASP A 65 -5.08 -27.17 -4.21
C ASP A 65 -6.14 -28.25 -4.48
N ASP A 66 -6.06 -29.37 -3.76
CA ASP A 66 -7.02 -30.46 -3.84
C ASP A 66 -8.44 -29.97 -3.43
N LEU A 67 -8.54 -29.16 -2.37
CA LEU A 67 -9.80 -28.56 -1.93
C LEU A 67 -10.34 -27.55 -2.95
N ALA A 68 -9.50 -26.70 -3.54
CA ALA A 68 -9.90 -25.78 -4.62
C ALA A 68 -10.51 -26.57 -5.79
N ARG A 69 -9.79 -27.62 -6.23
CA ARG A 69 -10.23 -28.47 -7.33
C ARG A 69 -11.54 -29.18 -7.01
N GLU A 70 -11.69 -29.72 -5.80
CA GLU A 70 -12.94 -30.36 -5.36
C GLU A 70 -14.11 -29.37 -5.36
N ASN A 71 -13.93 -28.17 -4.81
CA ASN A 71 -14.96 -27.14 -4.79
C ASN A 71 -15.47 -26.80 -6.20
N VAL A 72 -14.54 -26.69 -7.17
CA VAL A 72 -14.86 -26.44 -8.58
C VAL A 72 -15.61 -27.61 -9.21
N LEU A 73 -15.13 -28.85 -9.03
CA LEU A 73 -15.77 -30.06 -9.58
C LEU A 73 -17.19 -30.26 -9.04
N ASN A 74 -17.39 -29.94 -7.76
CA ASN A 74 -18.68 -30.04 -7.08
C ASN A 74 -19.58 -28.82 -7.28
N LYS A 75 -19.14 -27.79 -8.03
CA LYS A 75 -19.88 -26.53 -8.26
C LYS A 75 -20.34 -25.88 -6.95
N LYS A 76 -19.48 -25.87 -5.93
CA LYS A 76 -19.78 -25.26 -4.63
C LYS A 76 -20.07 -23.76 -4.84
N PRO A 77 -21.22 -23.24 -4.37
CA PRO A 77 -21.54 -21.82 -4.52
C PRO A 77 -20.46 -20.90 -3.94
N GLY A 78 -19.97 -19.94 -4.73
CA GLY A 78 -18.90 -19.00 -4.36
C GLY A 78 -17.47 -19.52 -4.57
N TYR A 79 -17.34 -20.73 -5.10
CA TYR A 79 -16.07 -21.42 -5.37
C TYR A 79 -16.13 -22.22 -6.68
N ASP A 80 -17.13 -21.99 -7.54
CA ASP A 80 -17.15 -22.65 -8.84
C ASP A 80 -16.10 -22.01 -9.78
N LEU A 81 -15.90 -22.61 -10.98
CA LEU A 81 -14.90 -22.10 -11.92
C LEU A 81 -15.13 -20.63 -12.32
N ARG A 82 -16.39 -20.18 -12.42
CA ARG A 82 -16.73 -18.80 -12.77
C ARG A 82 -16.38 -17.86 -11.64
N ASP A 83 -16.65 -18.26 -10.39
CA ASP A 83 -16.31 -17.48 -9.20
C ASP A 83 -14.78 -17.30 -9.09
N PHE A 84 -14.02 -18.39 -9.31
CA PHE A 84 -12.56 -18.36 -9.29
C PHE A 84 -12.00 -17.49 -10.42
N MET A 85 -12.47 -17.67 -11.67
CA MET A 85 -12.04 -16.84 -12.80
C MET A 85 -12.42 -15.36 -12.65
N ALA A 86 -13.59 -15.08 -12.06
CA ALA A 86 -13.97 -13.72 -11.71
C ALA A 86 -12.94 -13.14 -10.75
N SER A 87 -12.65 -13.81 -9.63
CA SER A 87 -11.64 -13.36 -8.65
C SER A 87 -10.28 -13.11 -9.27
N SER A 88 -9.73 -14.09 -10.00
CA SER A 88 -8.38 -13.99 -10.59
C SER A 88 -8.27 -12.85 -11.61
N SER A 89 -9.35 -12.55 -12.35
CA SER A 89 -9.35 -11.45 -13.34
C SER A 89 -9.09 -10.07 -12.72
N GLY A 90 -9.37 -9.90 -11.42
CA GLY A 90 -9.10 -8.66 -10.69
C GLY A 90 -7.61 -8.31 -10.63
N TRP A 91 -6.70 -9.28 -10.76
CA TRP A 91 -5.24 -9.06 -10.78
C TRP A 91 -4.70 -8.60 -12.15
N SER A 92 -5.51 -8.67 -13.21
CA SER A 92 -5.03 -8.50 -14.59
C SER A 92 -4.27 -7.19 -14.84
N VAL A 93 -4.78 -6.05 -14.33
CA VAL A 93 -4.18 -4.74 -14.62
C VAL A 93 -2.91 -4.50 -13.81
N VAL A 94 -2.87 -4.93 -12.55
CA VAL A 94 -1.63 -4.80 -11.75
C VAL A 94 -0.49 -5.62 -12.35
N HIS A 95 -0.75 -6.82 -12.86
CA HIS A 95 0.27 -7.58 -13.59
C HIS A 95 0.68 -6.89 -14.90
N ALA A 96 -0.27 -6.35 -15.66
CA ALA A 96 0.01 -5.65 -16.91
C ALA A 96 0.84 -4.38 -16.71
N LEU A 97 0.66 -3.67 -15.59
CA LEU A 97 1.32 -2.39 -15.32
C LEU A 97 2.53 -2.50 -14.38
N GLY A 98 2.85 -3.68 -13.85
CA GLY A 98 3.85 -3.89 -12.79
C GLY A 98 5.16 -3.14 -13.01
N ASN A 99 5.73 -3.26 -14.22
CA ASN A 99 7.03 -2.70 -14.60
C ASN A 99 7.07 -1.16 -14.67
N ILE A 100 5.92 -0.48 -14.72
CA ILE A 100 5.85 0.99 -14.84
C ILE A 100 5.23 1.64 -13.60
N THR A 101 4.97 0.86 -12.55
CA THR A 101 4.40 1.39 -11.31
C THR A 101 5.42 2.10 -10.44
N PHE A 102 6.67 1.61 -10.40
CA PHE A 102 7.74 2.22 -9.60
C PHE A 102 8.08 3.63 -10.10
N SER A 103 8.24 3.81 -11.41
CA SER A 103 8.48 5.11 -12.04
C SER A 103 7.84 5.16 -13.43
N ALA A 104 7.34 6.34 -13.80
CA ALA A 104 6.87 6.61 -15.17
C ALA A 104 8.03 6.87 -16.15
N ASP A 105 9.29 6.78 -15.74
CA ASP A 105 10.45 6.96 -16.64
C ASP A 105 10.47 5.95 -17.79
N ALA A 106 9.98 4.73 -17.58
CA ALA A 106 9.82 3.74 -18.65
C ALA A 106 8.91 4.22 -19.79
N LEU A 107 7.99 5.16 -19.51
CA LEU A 107 7.11 5.75 -20.52
C LEU A 107 7.83 6.79 -21.40
N ALA A 108 9.06 7.19 -21.06
CA ALA A 108 9.85 8.09 -21.91
C ALA A 108 10.22 7.47 -23.26
N ALA A 109 10.15 6.15 -23.40
CA ALA A 109 10.29 5.48 -24.69
C ALA A 109 9.19 5.85 -25.70
N ALA A 110 8.05 6.38 -25.23
CA ALA A 110 6.95 6.86 -26.06
C ALA A 110 6.97 8.38 -26.30
N ASP A 111 7.96 9.11 -25.75
CA ASP A 111 8.10 10.54 -26.00
C ASP A 111 8.47 10.79 -27.45
N MET A 112 7.86 11.83 -28.03
CA MET A 112 8.20 12.29 -29.37
C MET A 112 8.74 13.72 -29.29
N PRO A 113 9.79 14.06 -30.08
CA PRO A 113 10.33 15.41 -30.09
C PRO A 113 9.30 16.45 -30.52
N PRO A 114 9.40 17.70 -30.01
CA PRO A 114 8.58 18.80 -30.49
C PRO A 114 8.65 18.94 -32.02
N GLY A 115 7.51 19.23 -32.66
CA GLY A 115 7.42 19.45 -34.10
C GLY A 115 7.43 18.19 -34.98
N GLN A 116 7.61 16.99 -34.41
CA GLN A 116 7.62 15.73 -35.17
C GLN A 116 6.28 14.96 -35.11
N VAL A 117 5.28 15.50 -34.41
CA VAL A 117 4.00 14.82 -34.18
C VAL A 117 2.86 15.57 -34.86
N PRO A 118 2.14 14.96 -35.81
CA PRO A 118 0.92 15.54 -36.35
C PRO A 118 -0.10 15.85 -35.25
N PRO A 119 -0.89 16.94 -35.33
CA PRO A 119 -1.86 17.29 -34.29
C PRO A 119 -2.83 16.16 -33.91
N ILE A 120 -3.22 15.35 -34.89
CA ILE A 120 -4.11 14.19 -34.69
C ILE A 120 -3.42 13.02 -33.95
N VAL A 121 -2.09 12.93 -33.97
CA VAL A 121 -1.36 11.91 -33.21
C VAL A 121 -1.02 12.45 -31.82
N ARG A 122 -0.86 13.77 -31.69
CA ARG A 122 -0.45 14.41 -30.43
C ARG A 122 -1.40 14.14 -29.27
N TYR A 123 -2.71 14.04 -29.50
CA TYR A 123 -3.67 13.72 -28.42
C TYR A 123 -3.62 12.27 -27.95
N LEU A 124 -2.96 11.36 -28.69
CA LEU A 124 -2.74 9.97 -28.30
C LEU A 124 -1.44 9.78 -27.50
N LEU A 125 -0.57 10.78 -27.45
CA LEU A 125 0.73 10.72 -26.78
C LEU A 125 0.70 11.36 -25.39
N LEU A 126 1.65 10.93 -24.56
CA LEU A 126 1.87 11.52 -23.24
C LEU A 126 2.72 12.78 -23.38
N ALA A 127 2.08 13.93 -23.29
CA ALA A 127 2.79 15.20 -23.28
C ALA A 127 3.57 15.40 -21.96
N THR A 128 4.77 15.95 -22.08
CA THR A 128 5.58 16.47 -20.99
C THR A 128 5.99 17.91 -21.29
N ASN A 129 6.44 18.64 -20.28
CA ASN A 129 7.00 19.98 -20.44
C ASN A 129 8.12 19.99 -21.50
N LYS A 130 8.96 18.94 -21.55
CA LYS A 130 10.03 18.79 -22.55
C LYS A 130 9.50 18.55 -23.96
N THR A 131 8.54 17.64 -24.15
CA THR A 131 7.97 17.37 -25.49
C THR A 131 7.11 18.53 -26.01
N MET A 132 6.68 19.41 -25.10
CA MET A 132 5.96 20.64 -25.41
C MET A 132 6.87 21.86 -25.56
N ASP A 133 8.18 21.72 -25.30
CA ASP A 133 9.17 22.80 -25.28
C ASP A 133 8.77 23.98 -24.36
N VAL A 134 8.29 23.65 -23.17
CA VAL A 134 7.94 24.63 -22.13
C VAL A 134 8.73 24.37 -20.83
N PRO A 135 8.97 25.42 -20.02
CA PRO A 135 9.62 25.26 -18.72
C PRO A 135 8.88 24.26 -17.83
N ARG A 136 9.60 23.73 -16.83
CA ARG A 136 8.99 22.97 -15.74
C ARG A 136 7.93 23.83 -15.06
N TRP A 137 6.87 23.19 -14.56
CA TRP A 137 5.93 23.87 -13.66
C TRP A 137 6.65 24.39 -12.41
N GLU A 138 6.27 25.56 -11.92
CA GLU A 138 6.71 26.10 -10.64
C GLU A 138 5.50 26.70 -9.92
N GLY A 139 5.36 26.38 -8.64
CA GLY A 139 4.25 26.82 -7.79
C GLY A 139 4.62 26.72 -6.31
N THR A 140 3.88 27.42 -5.46
CA THR A 140 4.03 27.33 -4.00
C THR A 140 3.68 25.92 -3.50
N PRO A 141 4.20 25.49 -2.34
CA PRO A 141 3.81 24.21 -1.74
C PRO A 141 2.29 24.04 -1.62
N GLU A 142 1.57 25.09 -1.24
CA GLU A 142 0.12 25.10 -1.07
C GLU A 142 -0.63 24.91 -2.39
N GLU A 143 -0.20 25.59 -3.46
CA GLU A 143 -0.75 25.41 -4.81
C GLU A 143 -0.49 24.00 -5.32
N ASN A 144 0.74 23.50 -5.15
CA ASN A 144 1.11 22.14 -5.52
C ASN A 144 0.28 21.10 -4.76
N ALA A 145 0.06 21.28 -3.46
CA ALA A 145 -0.77 20.39 -2.66
C ALA A 145 -2.20 20.33 -3.18
N SER A 146 -2.77 21.48 -3.53
CA SER A 146 -4.13 21.54 -4.09
C SER A 146 -4.23 20.88 -5.46
N MET A 147 -3.27 21.14 -6.35
CA MET A 147 -3.13 20.46 -7.64
C MET A 147 -3.02 18.94 -7.47
N ILE A 148 -2.19 18.48 -6.53
CA ILE A 148 -2.01 17.04 -6.25
C ILE A 148 -3.31 16.40 -5.76
N ARG A 149 -4.08 17.06 -4.90
CA ARG A 149 -5.39 16.54 -4.47
C ARG A 149 -6.34 16.34 -5.66
N SER A 150 -6.38 17.29 -6.59
CA SER A 150 -7.20 17.20 -7.80
C SER A 150 -6.80 16.02 -8.68
N ILE A 151 -5.51 15.90 -9.04
CA ILE A 151 -5.05 14.80 -9.90
C ILE A 151 -5.19 13.44 -9.22
N VAL A 152 -5.00 13.34 -7.90
CA VAL A 152 -5.19 12.08 -7.17
C VAL A 152 -6.64 11.62 -7.28
N ARG A 153 -7.62 12.51 -7.09
CA ARG A 153 -9.04 12.19 -7.25
C ARG A 153 -9.37 11.76 -8.67
N MET A 154 -8.85 12.47 -9.68
CA MET A 154 -9.00 12.10 -11.09
C MET A 154 -8.35 10.75 -11.41
N ALA A 155 -7.22 10.44 -10.78
CA ALA A 155 -6.48 9.20 -10.96
C ALA A 155 -7.12 8.00 -10.24
N GLY A 156 -8.14 8.21 -9.40
CA GLY A 156 -8.87 7.17 -8.66
C GLY A 156 -8.36 6.92 -7.24
N GLY A 157 -7.54 7.83 -6.70
CA GLY A 157 -7.26 7.92 -5.26
C GLY A 157 -8.33 8.72 -4.53
N SER A 158 -8.17 8.87 -3.21
CA SER A 158 -9.14 9.59 -2.37
C SER A 158 -8.47 10.60 -1.45
N THR A 159 -8.41 10.34 -0.14
CA THR A 159 -7.78 11.25 0.85
C THR A 159 -6.27 11.34 0.58
N VAL A 160 -5.72 12.56 0.64
CA VAL A 160 -4.30 12.82 0.35
C VAL A 160 -3.58 13.41 1.56
N GLY A 161 -2.44 12.82 1.90
CA GLY A 161 -1.53 13.29 2.94
C GLY A 161 -0.18 13.63 2.32
N PHE A 162 0.56 14.54 2.96
CA PHE A 162 1.87 14.98 2.52
C PHE A 162 2.89 14.77 3.63
N GLY A 163 4.04 14.18 3.30
CA GLY A 163 5.11 13.89 4.24
C GLY A 163 6.46 14.38 3.76
N LYS A 164 7.48 14.16 4.59
CA LYS A 164 8.89 14.35 4.24
C LYS A 164 9.57 12.99 4.16
N LEU A 165 10.60 12.90 3.31
CA LEU A 165 11.54 11.79 3.28
C LEU A 165 12.87 12.28 3.86
N ASP A 166 13.01 12.14 5.16
CA ASP A 166 14.15 12.53 5.99
C ASP A 166 14.79 11.31 6.69
N GLU A 167 15.78 11.55 7.55
CA GLU A 167 16.51 10.48 8.23
C GLU A 167 15.63 9.60 9.14
N GLN A 168 14.54 10.14 9.70
CA GLN A 168 13.62 9.34 10.52
C GLN A 168 12.68 8.53 9.62
N THR A 169 12.03 9.19 8.67
CA THR A 169 11.01 8.60 7.81
C THR A 169 11.58 7.66 6.75
N LYS A 170 12.87 7.74 6.39
CA LYS A 170 13.57 6.69 5.63
C LYS A 170 13.50 5.32 6.31
N LYS A 171 13.32 5.26 7.65
CA LYS A 171 13.08 4.01 8.39
C LYS A 171 11.71 3.38 8.09
N LEU A 172 10.81 4.16 7.50
CA LEU A 172 9.53 3.71 6.95
C LEU A 172 9.64 3.32 5.47
N VAL A 173 10.83 3.01 4.96
CA VAL A 173 11.03 2.40 3.65
C VAL A 173 11.66 1.02 3.84
N TRP A 174 11.17 0.00 3.14
CA TRP A 174 11.74 -1.34 3.29
C TRP A 174 13.19 -1.39 2.86
N GLU A 175 13.95 -2.29 3.45
CA GLU A 175 15.36 -2.51 3.10
C GLU A 175 15.50 -3.20 1.75
N ALA A 176 14.61 -4.15 1.46
CA ALA A 176 14.49 -4.86 0.20
C ALA A 176 13.02 -5.04 -0.16
N GLU A 177 12.72 -5.16 -1.45
CA GLU A 177 11.36 -5.37 -1.94
C GLU A 177 10.84 -6.78 -1.63
N PHE A 178 9.51 -6.95 -1.63
CA PHE A 178 8.94 -8.28 -1.71
C PHE A 178 9.28 -8.93 -3.04
N ASN A 179 9.75 -10.19 -3.03
CA ASN A 179 9.82 -10.99 -4.25
C ASN A 179 9.22 -12.39 -4.03
N PRO A 180 8.56 -12.97 -5.04
CA PRO A 180 8.21 -14.39 -5.04
C PRO A 180 9.42 -15.29 -4.73
N PRO A 181 9.19 -16.46 -4.11
CA PRO A 181 10.25 -17.43 -3.84
C PRO A 181 11.07 -17.74 -5.11
N GLY A 182 12.41 -17.73 -4.97
CA GLY A 182 13.34 -18.08 -6.05
C GLY A 182 13.91 -16.89 -6.83
N LEU A 183 13.43 -15.66 -6.60
CA LEU A 183 14.05 -14.45 -7.16
C LEU A 183 15.13 -13.87 -6.23
N PRO A 184 16.20 -13.27 -6.79
CA PRO A 184 17.25 -12.65 -5.98
C PRO A 184 16.71 -11.50 -5.12
N GLU A 185 17.41 -11.23 -4.01
CA GLU A 185 17.12 -10.07 -3.19
C GLU A 185 17.38 -8.79 -3.99
N LYS A 186 16.37 -7.90 -4.02
CA LYS A 186 16.50 -6.57 -4.61
C LYS A 186 16.40 -5.51 -3.52
N ARG A 187 17.55 -4.94 -3.16
CA ARG A 187 17.67 -3.97 -2.06
C ARG A 187 17.36 -2.55 -2.53
N ILE A 188 16.75 -1.78 -1.63
CA ILE A 188 16.34 -0.39 -1.88
C ILE A 188 17.42 0.56 -1.33
N PHE A 189 17.89 1.49 -2.16
CA PHE A 189 18.91 2.48 -1.78
C PHE A 189 18.44 3.91 -2.05
N PHE A 190 19.12 4.84 -1.39
CA PHE A 190 18.99 6.28 -1.62
C PHE A 190 20.30 6.81 -2.17
N GLU A 191 20.27 7.45 -3.34
CA GLU A 191 21.47 7.89 -4.06
C GLU A 191 21.30 9.26 -4.71
N ASP A 192 22.41 9.94 -4.95
CA ASP A 192 22.47 11.20 -5.68
C ASP A 192 22.41 10.94 -7.19
N VAL A 193 21.22 10.65 -7.69
CA VAL A 193 20.94 10.39 -9.11
C VAL A 193 19.76 11.24 -9.59
N ASP A 194 19.71 11.53 -10.90
CA ASP A 194 18.66 12.38 -11.46
C ASP A 194 17.28 11.69 -11.54
N LYS A 195 17.27 10.36 -11.68
CA LYS A 195 16.08 9.56 -11.92
C LYS A 195 16.09 8.28 -11.10
N PRO A 196 14.91 7.79 -10.66
CA PRO A 196 14.80 6.46 -10.08
C PRO A 196 15.17 5.41 -11.13
N TYR A 197 15.81 4.33 -10.68
CA TYR A 197 16.15 3.20 -11.55
C TYR A 197 16.10 1.88 -10.78
N GLU A 198 16.07 0.79 -11.54
CA GLU A 198 16.01 -0.57 -11.04
C GLU A 198 16.96 -1.46 -11.85
N THR A 199 17.64 -2.38 -11.18
CA THR A 199 18.41 -3.50 -11.75
C THR A 199 17.93 -4.79 -11.10
N ASP A 200 18.46 -5.94 -11.52
CA ASP A 200 18.08 -7.25 -10.96
C ASP A 200 18.26 -7.36 -9.43
N SER A 201 19.17 -6.58 -8.83
CA SER A 201 19.51 -6.66 -7.41
C SER A 201 19.33 -5.34 -6.65
N LYS A 202 18.95 -4.25 -7.33
CA LYS A 202 18.89 -2.91 -6.74
C LYS A 202 17.70 -2.10 -7.22
N LYS A 203 17.08 -1.34 -6.31
CA LYS A 203 16.11 -0.29 -6.60
C LYS A 203 16.55 1.02 -5.94
N VAL A 204 16.50 2.13 -6.66
CA VAL A 204 17.05 3.41 -6.17
C VAL A 204 16.01 4.52 -6.16
N ILE A 205 15.89 5.17 -5.00
CA ILE A 205 15.12 6.39 -4.80
C ILE A 205 16.12 7.57 -4.78
N PRO A 206 15.98 8.57 -5.67
CA PRO A 206 16.86 9.74 -5.66
C PRO A 206 16.81 10.53 -4.34
N ASN A 207 17.96 10.95 -3.82
CA ASN A 207 18.04 11.77 -2.59
C ASN A 207 17.31 13.12 -2.71
N LYS A 208 17.17 13.66 -3.92
CA LYS A 208 16.39 14.88 -4.17
C LYS A 208 14.88 14.71 -3.95
N CYS A 209 14.37 13.47 -3.92
CA CYS A 209 12.96 13.18 -3.66
C CYS A 209 12.66 13.30 -2.16
N THR A 210 12.59 14.53 -1.66
CA THR A 210 12.46 14.86 -0.24
C THR A 210 11.01 14.97 0.24
N ASN A 211 10.05 15.02 -0.69
CA ASN A 211 8.63 15.15 -0.37
C ASN A 211 7.90 13.84 -0.64
N VAL A 212 6.85 13.60 0.14
CA VAL A 212 6.04 12.38 0.08
C VAL A 212 4.59 12.74 -0.19
N ILE A 213 3.97 12.09 -1.16
CA ILE A 213 2.52 12.11 -1.37
C ILE A 213 1.99 10.76 -0.93
N THR A 214 0.93 10.75 -0.12
CA THR A 214 0.22 9.54 0.26
C THR A 214 -1.23 9.63 -0.17
N THR A 215 -1.81 8.53 -0.64
CA THR A 215 -3.24 8.48 -0.95
C THR A 215 -3.80 7.10 -0.67
N VAL A 216 -5.04 7.05 -0.17
CA VAL A 216 -5.73 5.78 0.03
C VAL A 216 -6.50 5.34 -1.22
N ILE A 217 -6.37 4.05 -1.55
CA ILE A 217 -7.25 3.35 -2.48
C ILE A 217 -8.30 2.62 -1.65
N ARG A 218 -9.56 3.02 -1.85
CA ARG A 218 -10.70 2.44 -1.16
C ARG A 218 -10.97 1.05 -1.67
N GLU A 219 -11.41 0.19 -0.76
CA GLU A 219 -12.05 -1.06 -1.13
C GLU A 219 -13.56 -0.89 -1.21
N GLU A 220 -14.19 -1.68 -2.06
CA GLU A 220 -15.63 -1.67 -2.25
C GLU A 220 -16.35 -2.37 -1.08
N SER A 221 -17.20 -1.65 -0.36
CA SER A 221 -17.89 -2.15 0.85
C SER A 221 -19.07 -3.08 0.56
N GLY A 222 -19.57 -3.11 -0.68
CA GLY A 222 -20.77 -3.85 -1.06
C GLY A 222 -20.68 -5.34 -0.76
N LEU A 223 -19.51 -5.95 -1.03
CA LEU A 223 -19.34 -7.40 -1.01
C LEU A 223 -18.36 -7.95 0.05
N GLN A 224 -17.78 -7.09 0.90
CA GLN A 224 -17.04 -7.59 2.08
C GLN A 224 -17.91 -8.38 3.06
N ARG A 225 -19.24 -8.18 3.04
CA ARG A 225 -20.17 -9.03 3.79
C ARG A 225 -20.14 -10.52 3.39
N TYR A 226 -19.58 -10.82 2.20
CA TYR A 226 -19.42 -12.18 1.70
C TYR A 226 -18.07 -12.79 2.11
N ALA A 227 -17.20 -12.02 2.78
CA ALA A 227 -16.02 -12.56 3.42
C ALA A 227 -16.40 -13.75 4.31
N PRO A 228 -15.68 -14.89 4.21
CA PRO A 228 -14.42 -15.04 3.51
C PRO A 228 -14.50 -15.68 2.11
N ASN A 229 -15.63 -15.68 1.40
CA ASN A 229 -15.77 -16.42 0.13
C ASN A 229 -15.09 -15.76 -1.10
N GLY A 230 -15.01 -16.49 -2.22
CA GLY A 230 -14.33 -16.06 -3.45
C GLY A 230 -14.86 -14.76 -4.09
N MET A 231 -16.13 -14.39 -3.85
CA MET A 231 -16.66 -13.12 -4.36
C MET A 231 -16.02 -11.90 -3.68
N ASN A 232 -15.58 -12.03 -2.43
CA ASN A 232 -14.82 -10.99 -1.75
C ASN A 232 -13.45 -10.77 -2.39
N ALA A 233 -12.79 -11.85 -2.82
CA ALA A 233 -11.43 -11.81 -3.36
C ALA A 233 -11.33 -10.96 -4.64
N PHE A 234 -12.33 -10.99 -5.53
CA PHE A 234 -12.34 -10.12 -6.72
C PHE A 234 -12.15 -8.64 -6.39
N TYR A 235 -12.81 -8.12 -5.34
CA TYR A 235 -12.74 -6.70 -5.00
C TYR A 235 -11.42 -6.31 -4.36
N VAL A 236 -10.83 -7.23 -3.59
CA VAL A 236 -9.46 -7.10 -3.11
C VAL A 236 -8.50 -6.95 -4.31
N HIS A 237 -8.61 -7.85 -5.29
CA HIS A 237 -7.73 -7.88 -6.45
C HIS A 237 -7.94 -6.66 -7.37
N LYS A 238 -9.20 -6.32 -7.65
CA LYS A 238 -9.59 -5.11 -8.39
C LYS A 238 -9.00 -3.85 -7.74
N ALA A 239 -9.03 -3.75 -6.42
CA ALA A 239 -8.46 -2.61 -5.72
C ALA A 239 -6.93 -2.54 -5.88
N TYR A 240 -6.21 -3.67 -5.94
CA TYR A 240 -4.79 -3.66 -6.32
C TYR A 240 -4.57 -3.21 -7.78
N SER A 241 -5.40 -3.67 -8.72
CA SER A 241 -5.40 -3.14 -10.09
C SER A 241 -5.62 -1.61 -10.12
N GLN A 242 -6.52 -1.10 -9.28
CA GLN A 242 -6.73 0.33 -9.12
C GLN A 242 -5.47 1.05 -8.58
N THR A 243 -4.74 0.44 -7.63
CA THR A 243 -3.47 1.02 -7.14
C THR A 243 -2.43 1.18 -8.24
N ALA A 244 -2.36 0.23 -9.19
CA ALA A 244 -1.46 0.31 -10.33
C ALA A 244 -1.86 1.45 -11.28
N ILE A 245 -3.14 1.54 -11.64
CA ILE A 245 -3.69 2.61 -12.49
C ILE A 245 -3.40 3.99 -11.87
N THR A 246 -3.73 4.16 -10.60
CA THR A 246 -3.54 5.44 -9.89
C THR A 246 -2.06 5.81 -9.80
N SER A 247 -1.18 4.85 -9.49
CA SER A 247 0.27 5.05 -9.45
C SER A 247 0.83 5.55 -10.77
N VAL A 248 0.51 4.86 -11.87
CA VAL A 248 1.00 5.22 -13.20
C VAL A 248 0.51 6.60 -13.61
N ARG A 249 -0.76 6.93 -13.37
CA ARG A 249 -1.32 8.25 -13.71
C ARG A 249 -0.64 9.40 -12.96
N ILE A 250 -0.44 9.25 -11.65
CA ILE A 250 0.21 10.28 -10.83
C ILE A 250 1.69 10.44 -11.20
N ASN A 251 2.45 9.34 -11.35
CA ASN A 251 3.85 9.42 -11.79
C ASN A 251 3.96 10.07 -13.18
N THR A 252 3.06 9.72 -14.10
CA THR A 252 3.03 10.32 -15.45
C THR A 252 2.73 11.81 -15.39
N PHE A 253 1.80 12.24 -14.54
CA PHE A 253 1.49 13.65 -14.33
C PHE A 253 2.69 14.43 -13.77
N LEU A 254 3.30 13.93 -12.69
CA LEU A 254 4.49 14.56 -12.08
C LEU A 254 5.65 14.66 -13.07
N ARG A 255 5.90 13.58 -13.82
CA ARG A 255 6.87 13.55 -14.92
C ARG A 255 6.53 14.58 -16.00
N GLY A 256 5.26 14.69 -16.36
CA GLY A 256 4.77 15.65 -17.36
C GLY A 256 5.00 17.10 -16.95
N LEU A 257 4.86 17.41 -15.65
CA LEU A 257 5.18 18.72 -15.09
C LEU A 257 6.69 18.99 -15.01
N GLY A 258 7.52 17.94 -15.11
CA GLY A 258 8.97 17.97 -15.06
C GLY A 258 9.57 17.66 -13.68
N TYR A 259 8.81 17.03 -12.80
CA TYR A 259 9.27 16.52 -11.50
C TYR A 259 9.60 15.03 -11.54
N THR A 260 10.55 14.64 -10.71
CA THR A 260 10.90 13.24 -10.49
C THR A 260 9.95 12.64 -9.48
N SER A 261 9.49 11.42 -9.74
CA SER A 261 8.67 10.68 -8.80
C SER A 261 8.92 9.19 -8.87
N CYS A 262 8.84 8.53 -7.73
CA CYS A 262 8.71 7.08 -7.68
C CYS A 262 7.61 6.69 -6.69
N ALA A 263 6.80 5.70 -7.06
CA ALA A 263 5.73 5.20 -6.23
C ALA A 263 6.14 3.90 -5.53
N SER A 264 5.49 3.62 -4.40
CA SER A 264 5.53 2.31 -3.76
C SER A 264 5.14 1.18 -4.70
N GLY A 265 4.30 1.51 -5.71
CA GLY A 265 3.61 0.56 -6.56
C GLY A 265 2.64 -0.35 -5.78
N PRO A 266 1.92 -1.24 -6.48
CA PRO A 266 1.26 -2.41 -5.89
C PRO A 266 2.27 -3.45 -5.38
N ALA A 267 3.54 -3.34 -5.79
CA ALA A 267 4.59 -4.32 -5.57
C ALA A 267 5.21 -4.29 -4.17
N TYR A 268 4.55 -3.69 -3.17
CA TYR A 268 4.99 -3.76 -1.78
C TYR A 268 6.46 -3.30 -1.66
N ASN A 269 6.73 -1.99 -1.70
CA ASN A 269 8.09 -1.48 -1.46
C ASN A 269 8.22 -0.74 -0.12
N ILE A 270 7.11 -0.59 0.60
CA ILE A 270 6.99 0.37 1.70
C ILE A 270 5.91 -0.07 2.69
N PRO A 271 6.09 0.13 4.01
CA PRO A 271 5.03 -0.04 5.02
C PRO A 271 3.91 1.00 4.82
N ASN A 272 2.96 0.69 3.94
CA ASN A 272 1.85 1.54 3.53
C ASN A 272 1.04 2.12 4.71
N VAL A 273 0.69 1.29 5.70
CA VAL A 273 -0.05 1.71 6.91
C VAL A 273 0.74 2.75 7.70
N ALA A 274 2.06 2.57 7.86
CA ALA A 274 2.89 3.49 8.63
C ALA A 274 2.91 4.89 7.99
N TRP A 275 3.03 4.97 6.66
CA TRP A 275 2.95 6.24 5.95
C TRP A 275 1.58 6.89 6.02
N GLY A 276 0.51 6.11 5.89
CA GLY A 276 -0.85 6.65 6.00
C GLY A 276 -1.10 7.28 7.37
N VAL A 277 -0.65 6.65 8.45
CA VAL A 277 -0.78 7.21 9.81
C VAL A 277 0.16 8.41 10.00
N ALA A 278 1.42 8.32 9.57
CA ALA A 278 2.40 9.38 9.73
C ALA A 278 2.04 10.68 8.99
N THR A 279 1.32 10.57 7.88
CA THR A 279 0.83 11.71 7.08
C THR A 279 -0.61 12.11 7.43
N GLY A 280 -1.21 11.49 8.45
CA GLY A 280 -2.52 11.86 8.97
C GLY A 280 -3.71 11.37 8.16
N LEU A 281 -3.58 10.38 7.28
CA LEU A 281 -4.73 9.79 6.59
C LEU A 281 -5.68 9.07 7.57
N GLY A 282 -5.13 8.48 8.64
CA GLY A 282 -5.91 7.75 9.62
C GLY A 282 -5.10 7.36 10.85
N GLU A 283 -5.63 6.41 11.63
CA GLU A 283 -4.98 5.86 12.81
C GLU A 283 -4.78 4.36 12.68
N LEU A 284 -3.71 3.83 13.29
CA LEU A 284 -3.47 2.38 13.38
C LEU A 284 -4.57 1.74 14.24
N ASN A 285 -5.08 0.59 13.81
CA ASN A 285 -6.12 -0.16 14.52
C ASN A 285 -5.62 -1.54 15.01
N ARG A 286 -6.50 -2.27 15.73
CA ARG A 286 -6.22 -3.62 16.28
C ARG A 286 -5.86 -4.67 15.22
N MET A 287 -6.29 -4.49 13.98
CA MET A 287 -6.01 -5.42 12.87
C MET A 287 -4.64 -5.15 12.25
N LYS A 288 -3.86 -4.23 12.83
CA LYS A 288 -2.62 -3.68 12.27
C LYS A 288 -2.78 -3.05 10.89
N SER A 289 -4.00 -2.64 10.58
CA SER A 289 -4.34 -1.83 9.43
C SER A 289 -4.56 -0.38 9.87
N MET A 290 -4.86 0.49 8.91
CA MET A 290 -5.26 1.87 9.16
C MET A 290 -6.77 1.99 9.07
N THR A 291 -7.37 2.80 9.94
CA THR A 291 -8.75 3.25 9.82
C THR A 291 -8.72 4.73 9.49
N THR A 292 -9.41 5.15 8.42
CA THR A 292 -9.59 6.58 8.13
C THR A 292 -10.95 7.07 8.64
N PRO A 293 -11.08 8.39 8.93
CA PRO A 293 -12.35 9.01 9.32
C PRO A 293 -13.48 8.81 8.29
N GLU A 294 -13.16 8.78 7.00
CA GLU A 294 -14.15 8.83 5.92
C GLU A 294 -14.76 7.46 5.61
N VAL A 295 -13.97 6.39 5.74
CA VAL A 295 -14.37 5.05 5.26
C VAL A 295 -14.03 3.93 6.24
N GLY A 296 -13.55 4.26 7.43
CA GLY A 296 -13.16 3.27 8.42
C GLY A 296 -11.98 2.41 7.91
N PRO A 297 -11.98 1.10 8.17
CA PRO A 297 -10.92 0.20 7.70
C PRO A 297 -11.05 -0.22 6.22
N MET A 298 -12.04 0.32 5.47
CA MET A 298 -12.32 -0.05 4.06
C MET A 298 -11.31 0.54 3.07
N ILE A 299 -10.03 0.34 3.36
CA ILE A 299 -8.88 0.84 2.61
C ILE A 299 -8.07 -0.37 2.18
N ARG A 300 -7.85 -0.50 0.87
CA ARG A 300 -7.01 -1.57 0.35
C ARG A 300 -5.54 -1.26 0.51
N ASN A 301 -5.15 -0.04 0.17
CA ASN A 301 -3.75 0.34 0.15
C ASN A 301 -3.58 1.84 0.37
N THR A 302 -2.47 2.21 1.00
CA THR A 302 -1.94 3.57 0.97
C THR A 302 -0.82 3.60 -0.05
N LEU A 303 -1.07 4.23 -1.20
CA LEU A 303 -0.02 4.53 -2.15
C LEU A 303 0.86 5.64 -1.59
N VAL A 304 2.17 5.50 -1.79
CA VAL A 304 3.17 6.47 -1.33
C VAL A 304 4.04 6.82 -2.53
N PHE A 305 4.25 8.12 -2.76
CA PHE A 305 5.09 8.64 -3.84
C PHE A 305 6.18 9.49 -3.22
N PHE A 306 7.44 9.22 -3.58
CA PHE A 306 8.57 10.11 -3.28
C PHE A 306 8.79 11.03 -4.47
N THR A 307 8.93 12.34 -4.24
CA THR A 307 9.08 13.32 -5.31
C THR A 307 9.93 14.51 -4.90
N ASP A 308 10.49 15.20 -5.89
CA ASP A 308 11.16 16.49 -5.74
C ASP A 308 10.21 17.69 -5.94
N LEU A 309 8.90 17.47 -6.13
CA LEU A 309 7.87 18.52 -6.10
C LEU A 309 7.78 19.15 -4.69
N PRO A 310 7.95 20.47 -4.53
CA PRO A 310 7.76 21.14 -3.25
C PRO A 310 6.33 20.99 -2.72
N LEU A 311 6.18 20.45 -1.51
CA LEU A 311 4.90 20.16 -0.87
C LEU A 311 4.93 20.54 0.62
N PRO A 312 3.77 20.90 1.22
CA PRO A 312 3.65 21.07 2.65
C PRO A 312 3.76 19.72 3.34
N THR A 313 3.79 19.72 4.67
CA THR A 313 3.70 18.50 5.47
C THR A 313 2.38 18.48 6.20
N THR A 314 1.67 17.35 6.14
CA THR A 314 0.52 17.07 6.99
C THR A 314 0.96 16.24 8.17
N ASN A 315 0.35 16.48 9.33
CA ASN A 315 0.70 15.79 10.56
C ASN A 315 -0.28 14.65 10.86
N PRO A 316 0.11 13.69 11.72
CA PRO A 316 -0.78 12.67 12.24
C PRO A 316 -2.06 13.25 12.86
N ILE A 317 -3.09 12.41 12.99
CA ILE A 317 -4.38 12.79 13.57
C ILE A 317 -4.74 11.96 14.80
N ASP A 318 -5.62 12.51 15.65
CA ASP A 318 -6.37 11.80 16.68
C ASP A 318 -7.87 12.06 16.48
N ALA A 319 -8.56 11.03 16.04
CA ALA A 319 -10.02 10.94 15.93
C ALA A 319 -10.60 9.95 16.96
N GLY A 320 -9.78 9.45 17.88
CA GLY A 320 -10.16 8.42 18.85
C GLY A 320 -10.30 7.02 18.28
N MET A 321 -9.91 6.76 17.02
CA MET A 321 -10.09 5.46 16.37
C MET A 321 -9.17 4.39 16.97
N ASN A 322 -7.91 4.74 17.27
CA ASN A 322 -6.99 3.83 17.96
C ASN A 322 -7.50 3.53 19.39
N ARG A 323 -7.92 4.57 20.13
CA ARG A 323 -8.48 4.42 21.49
C ARG A 323 -9.72 3.53 21.51
N PHE A 324 -10.60 3.64 20.51
CA PHE A 324 -11.77 2.77 20.37
C PHE A 324 -11.40 1.28 20.28
N CYS A 325 -10.24 0.95 19.70
CA CYS A 325 -9.78 -0.43 19.55
C CYS A 325 -9.47 -1.11 20.88
N TYR A 326 -9.22 -0.38 21.97
CA TYR A 326 -8.86 -0.94 23.28
C TYR A 326 -9.97 -1.86 23.79
N ASP A 327 -11.22 -1.41 23.67
CA ASP A 327 -12.37 -2.10 24.24
C ASP A 327 -13.23 -2.83 23.19
N CYS A 328 -13.26 -2.38 21.93
CA CYS A 328 -14.15 -2.95 20.89
C CYS A 328 -13.91 -4.44 20.60
N LYS A 329 -12.67 -4.82 20.25
CA LYS A 329 -12.21 -6.21 19.99
C LYS A 329 -13.04 -7.05 19.01
N LYS A 330 -13.99 -6.44 18.27
CA LYS A 330 -14.91 -7.16 17.37
C LYS A 330 -14.19 -7.94 16.28
N CYS A 331 -13.16 -7.35 15.67
CA CYS A 331 -12.33 -8.02 14.67
C CYS A 331 -11.61 -9.24 15.24
N ALA A 332 -11.03 -9.12 16.43
CA ALA A 332 -10.33 -10.22 17.09
C ALA A 332 -11.29 -11.35 17.51
N THR A 333 -12.52 -11.00 17.91
CA THR A 333 -13.57 -11.98 18.22
C THR A 333 -14.06 -12.71 16.96
N ALA A 334 -14.13 -12.02 15.82
CA ALA A 334 -14.60 -12.57 14.56
C ALA A 334 -13.50 -13.31 13.76
N CYS A 335 -12.24 -13.21 14.17
CA CYS A 335 -11.10 -13.77 13.44
C CYS A 335 -11.16 -15.30 13.46
N PRO A 336 -11.36 -15.97 12.31
CA PRO A 336 -11.56 -17.42 12.28
C PRO A 336 -10.29 -18.20 12.63
N SER A 337 -9.11 -17.59 12.44
CA SER A 337 -7.82 -18.20 12.75
C SER A 337 -7.28 -17.88 14.15
N GLY A 338 -7.95 -16.98 14.89
CA GLY A 338 -7.41 -16.47 16.15
C GLY A 338 -6.14 -15.63 16.01
N ALA A 339 -5.79 -15.18 14.80
CA ALA A 339 -4.55 -14.41 14.54
C ALA A 339 -4.49 -13.05 15.23
N LEU A 340 -5.64 -12.45 15.53
CA LEU A 340 -5.75 -11.10 16.09
C LEU A 340 -5.79 -11.14 17.63
N ARG A 341 -5.04 -10.23 18.27
CA ARG A 341 -4.89 -10.23 19.73
C ARG A 341 -6.14 -9.72 20.45
N MET A 342 -6.51 -10.40 21.53
CA MET A 342 -7.64 -10.06 22.41
C MET A 342 -7.27 -9.17 23.59
N GLN A 343 -5.97 -8.98 23.86
CA GLN A 343 -5.50 -8.12 24.94
C GLN A 343 -6.00 -6.68 24.78
N ARG A 344 -6.36 -6.02 25.88
CA ARG A 344 -6.87 -4.65 25.85
C ARG A 344 -5.81 -3.70 25.31
N GLU A 345 -4.67 -3.64 25.99
CA GLU A 345 -3.56 -2.74 25.68
C GLU A 345 -2.74 -3.22 24.47
N PRO A 346 -2.25 -2.32 23.61
CA PRO A 346 -1.18 -2.64 22.67
C PRO A 346 0.13 -2.92 23.42
N THR A 347 1.07 -3.60 22.77
CA THR A 347 2.37 -3.96 23.34
C THR A 347 3.52 -3.53 22.42
N TRP A 348 4.71 -3.37 22.98
CA TRP A 348 5.95 -3.21 22.22
C TRP A 348 6.48 -4.54 21.68
N ASP A 349 6.11 -5.64 22.33
CA ASP A 349 6.57 -6.98 21.98
C ASP A 349 5.82 -7.50 20.76
N ILE A 350 6.57 -8.04 19.80
CA ILE A 350 6.00 -8.76 18.66
C ILE A 350 5.33 -10.06 19.14
N VAL A 351 4.63 -10.76 18.25
CA VAL A 351 4.05 -12.07 18.56
C VAL A 351 5.13 -13.00 19.15
N SER A 352 4.78 -13.76 20.19
CA SER A 352 5.71 -14.73 20.79
C SER A 352 6.02 -15.85 19.80
N ALA A 353 7.26 -16.33 19.76
CA ALA A 353 7.61 -17.53 18.99
C ALA A 353 6.89 -18.80 19.50
N ASP A 354 6.36 -18.77 20.72
CA ASP A 354 5.56 -19.86 21.32
C ASP A 354 4.06 -19.78 20.96
N ASP A 355 3.62 -18.75 20.22
CA ASP A 355 2.23 -18.66 19.76
C ASP A 355 1.95 -19.79 18.76
N ASN A 356 1.07 -20.71 19.14
CA ASN A 356 0.78 -21.91 18.38
C ASN A 356 -0.45 -21.79 17.47
N ALA A 357 -1.04 -20.58 17.32
CA ALA A 357 -2.15 -20.40 16.40
C ALA A 357 -1.70 -20.71 14.95
N GLY A 358 -2.52 -21.45 14.21
CA GLY A 358 -2.16 -22.00 12.89
C GLY A 358 -1.29 -23.27 12.95
N ASN A 359 -0.92 -23.75 14.15
CA ASN A 359 -0.06 -24.92 14.37
C ASN A 359 1.24 -24.89 13.56
N PRO A 360 2.10 -23.85 13.69
CA PRO A 360 3.40 -23.81 13.02
C PRO A 360 4.33 -24.91 13.56
N ASP A 361 5.32 -25.30 12.76
CA ASP A 361 6.42 -26.16 13.25
C ASP A 361 7.41 -25.33 14.07
N HIS A 362 7.69 -24.12 13.58
CA HIS A 362 8.52 -23.14 14.28
C HIS A 362 8.09 -21.73 13.86
N LEU A 363 7.41 -21.00 14.73
CA LEU A 363 7.00 -19.64 14.44
C LEU A 363 8.20 -18.69 14.45
N ARG A 364 8.30 -17.85 13.43
CA ARG A 364 9.36 -16.85 13.22
C ARG A 364 8.76 -15.45 13.13
N PRO A 365 8.25 -14.90 14.24
CA PRO A 365 7.46 -13.67 14.24
C PRO A 365 8.20 -12.45 13.68
N GLU A 366 9.53 -12.42 13.78
CA GLU A 366 10.39 -11.39 13.21
C GLU A 366 10.29 -11.27 11.68
N LEU A 367 9.80 -12.30 10.98
CA LEU A 367 9.61 -12.28 9.52
C LEU A 367 8.31 -11.60 9.09
N PHE A 368 7.41 -11.26 10.01
CA PHE A 368 6.15 -10.58 9.69
C PHE A 368 5.76 -9.48 10.67
N ASN A 369 6.53 -9.28 11.75
CA ASN A 369 6.31 -8.21 12.72
C ASN A 369 7.58 -7.37 12.90
N SER A 370 7.54 -6.12 12.43
CA SER A 370 8.60 -5.13 12.66
C SER A 370 8.47 -4.50 14.05
N PRO A 371 9.48 -4.59 14.95
CA PRO A 371 9.43 -3.98 16.28
C PRO A 371 9.59 -2.44 16.23
N GLY A 372 9.65 -1.81 17.41
CA GLY A 372 9.89 -0.36 17.56
C GLY A 372 8.63 0.51 17.53
N HIS A 373 7.45 -0.07 17.72
CA HIS A 373 6.19 0.65 17.89
C HIS A 373 5.20 -0.15 18.74
N LYS A 374 4.32 0.53 19.48
CA LYS A 374 3.23 -0.14 20.19
C LYS A 374 2.17 -0.63 19.21
N SER A 375 1.75 -1.88 19.31
CA SER A 375 0.66 -2.39 18.49
C SER A 375 0.01 -3.63 19.08
N TRP A 376 -1.12 -4.03 18.50
CA TRP A 376 -1.66 -5.37 18.65
C TRP A 376 -1.03 -6.27 17.58
N PHE A 377 0.22 -6.69 17.80
CA PHE A 377 0.95 -7.59 16.90
C PHE A 377 0.15 -8.88 16.65
N CYS A 378 -0.19 -9.16 15.38
CA CYS A 378 -1.01 -10.30 15.00
C CYS A 378 -0.14 -11.42 14.42
N ASN A 379 -0.58 -12.66 14.65
CA ASN A 379 0.07 -13.86 14.13
C ASN A 379 -0.28 -13.99 12.63
N HIS A 380 0.57 -13.42 11.76
CA HIS A 380 0.33 -13.46 10.32
C HIS A 380 0.40 -14.89 9.78
N PHE A 381 1.12 -15.80 10.44
CA PHE A 381 1.12 -17.22 10.09
C PHE A 381 -0.26 -17.84 10.26
N ALA A 382 -0.88 -17.70 11.43
CA ALA A 382 -2.24 -18.18 11.65
C ALA A 382 -3.24 -17.59 10.64
N CYS A 383 -3.09 -16.31 10.29
CA CYS A 383 -3.90 -15.65 9.27
C CYS A 383 -3.73 -16.30 7.88
N SER A 384 -2.48 -16.49 7.43
CA SER A 384 -2.18 -17.08 6.12
C SER A 384 -2.51 -18.57 6.07
N ASP A 385 -2.29 -19.30 7.15
CA ASP A 385 -2.60 -20.73 7.23
C ASP A 385 -4.10 -20.98 7.10
N PHE A 386 -4.95 -20.09 7.63
CA PHE A 386 -6.39 -20.16 7.40
C PHE A 386 -6.77 -19.99 5.93
N TRP A 387 -6.04 -19.16 5.16
CA TRP A 387 -6.25 -19.04 3.71
C TRP A 387 -5.95 -20.37 3.02
N VAL A 388 -4.83 -21.01 3.37
CA VAL A 388 -4.43 -22.32 2.85
C VAL A 388 -5.45 -23.40 3.24
N GLN A 389 -5.83 -23.49 4.51
CA GLN A 389 -6.81 -24.49 4.98
C GLN A 389 -8.19 -24.33 4.34
N SER A 390 -8.59 -23.10 4.05
CA SER A 390 -9.90 -22.80 3.47
C SER A 390 -9.90 -22.76 1.94
N SER A 391 -8.73 -22.92 1.30
CA SER A 391 -8.53 -22.70 -0.14
C SER A 391 -9.08 -21.33 -0.59
N LEU A 392 -8.67 -20.30 0.15
CA LEU A 392 -9.09 -18.92 -0.04
C LEU A 392 -7.93 -18.05 -0.49
N GLU A 393 -8.20 -17.16 -1.44
CA GLU A 393 -7.23 -16.13 -1.84
C GLU A 393 -7.19 -14.98 -0.83
N THR A 394 -8.30 -14.73 -0.12
CA THR A 394 -8.43 -13.67 0.90
C THR A 394 -9.46 -14.06 1.96
N CYS A 395 -9.36 -13.52 3.17
CA CYS A 395 -10.38 -13.66 4.22
C CYS A 395 -11.27 -12.40 4.29
N GLY A 396 -10.78 -11.30 4.87
CA GLY A 396 -11.51 -10.03 5.02
C GLY A 396 -10.61 -8.95 5.62
N THR A 397 -11.09 -7.70 5.71
CA THR A 397 -10.40 -6.61 6.43
C THR A 397 -11.16 -6.06 7.61
#